data_AF-A0A9D1R2P1-F1
#
_entry.id   AF-A0A9D1R2P1-F1
#
_cell.length_a   1.000
_cell.length_b   1.000
_cell.length_c   1.000
_cell.angle_alpha   90.00
_cell.angle_beta   90.00
_cell.angle_gamma   90.00
#
_symmetry.space_group_name_H-M   'P 1'
#
loop_
_entity.id
_entity.type
_entity.pdbx_description
1 polymer ?
#
loop_
_entity_poly.entity_id
_entity_poly.type
_entity_poly.pdbx_seq_one_letter_code
_entity_poly.pdbx_strand_id
1 'polypeptide(L)'
;MFSRFLVAIAAAAIVLGGSICANAAETLNFGIISTESSQNLKQLWDPFLADMEKATGFKVKAFFASDYAGIIEGMRFKKVDLCWIGNKGAIQIVDRADGSVFAKTTAFDGTDGY
;
A
#
# COMPACT_ATOMS: atom_id res chain seq x y z
N MET A 1 7.52 15.56 -56.95
CA MET A 1 7.01 14.23 -56.53
C MET A 1 7.73 13.63 -55.30
N PHE A 2 8.81 14.24 -54.78
CA PHE A 2 9.60 13.69 -53.66
C PHE A 2 9.11 14.07 -52.24
N SER A 3 8.18 15.02 -52.07
CA SER A 3 7.73 15.43 -50.72
C SER A 3 6.67 14.52 -50.09
N ARG A 4 6.05 13.61 -50.87
CA ARG A 4 5.01 12.70 -50.37
C ARG A 4 5.58 11.42 -49.74
N PHE A 5 6.83 11.06 -50.05
CA PHE A 5 7.51 9.89 -49.49
C PHE A 5 8.12 10.13 -48.11
N LEU A 6 8.49 11.38 -47.78
CA LEU A 6 9.04 11.73 -46.46
C LEU A 6 7.98 11.77 -45.36
N VAL A 7 6.71 12.01 -45.71
CA VAL A 7 5.60 12.03 -44.74
C VAL A 7 5.23 10.62 -44.28
N ALA A 8 5.47 9.60 -45.12
CA ALA A 8 5.11 8.21 -44.80
C ALA A 8 6.03 7.55 -43.76
N ILE A 9 7.30 7.97 -43.67
CA ILE A 9 8.26 7.39 -42.70
C ILE A 9 8.09 8.02 -41.31
N ALA A 10 7.65 9.29 -41.23
CA ALA A 10 7.39 9.96 -39.96
C ALA A 10 6.15 9.41 -39.22
N ALA A 11 5.20 8.80 -39.94
CA ALA A 11 3.99 8.21 -39.34
C ALA A 11 4.21 6.82 -38.72
N ALA A 12 5.27 6.10 -39.12
CA ALA A 12 5.57 4.76 -38.59
C ALA A 12 6.32 4.78 -37.24
N ALA A 13 6.96 5.90 -36.89
CA ALA A 13 7.69 6.04 -35.63
C ALA A 13 6.78 6.34 -34.42
N ILE A 14 5.53 6.76 -34.65
CA ILE A 14 4.61 7.13 -33.56
C ILE A 14 3.92 5.91 -32.95
N VAL A 15 3.90 4.76 -33.64
CA VAL A 15 3.22 3.53 -33.16
C VAL A 15 4.08 2.73 -32.15
N LEU A 16 5.38 3.02 -32.03
CA LEU A 16 6.28 2.35 -31.07
C LEU A 16 6.55 3.17 -29.79
N GLY A 17 6.01 4.39 -29.69
CA GLY A 17 6.17 5.28 -28.53
C GLY A 17 5.17 5.05 -27.40
N GLY A 18 4.40 3.96 -27.45
CA GLY A 18 3.66 3.48 -26.28
C GLY A 18 4.67 2.97 -25.27
N SER A 19 5.27 3.88 -24.51
CA SER A 19 5.94 3.55 -23.26
C SER A 19 4.93 2.79 -22.42
N ILE A 20 4.99 1.47 -22.48
CA ILE A 20 4.67 0.64 -21.33
C ILE A 20 5.72 1.06 -20.32
N CYS A 21 5.44 2.14 -19.59
CA CYS A 21 6.02 2.33 -18.29
C CYS A 21 5.65 1.04 -17.56
N ALA A 22 6.59 0.10 -17.53
CA ALA A 22 6.56 -0.94 -16.54
C ALA A 22 6.52 -0.16 -15.22
N ASN A 23 5.31 0.03 -14.67
CA ASN A 23 5.14 0.55 -13.34
C ASN A 23 5.91 -0.42 -12.48
N ALA A 24 7.12 -0.03 -12.07
CA ALA A 24 7.84 -0.74 -11.03
C ALA A 24 6.84 -0.80 -9.89
N ALA A 25 6.37 -2.01 -9.55
CA ALA A 25 5.31 -2.19 -8.57
C ALA A 25 5.63 -1.34 -7.35
N GLU A 26 4.85 -0.29 -7.11
CA GLU A 26 5.15 0.63 -6.02
C GLU A 26 5.13 -0.18 -4.72
N THR A 27 6.05 0.15 -3.81
CA THR A 27 6.11 -0.57 -2.54
C THR A 27 5.18 0.09 -1.56
N LEU A 28 4.19 -0.66 -1.09
CA LEU A 28 3.27 -0.29 -0.02
C LEU A 28 3.79 -0.82 1.32
N ASN A 29 3.97 0.04 2.31
CA ASN A 29 4.36 -0.35 3.66
C ASN A 29 3.11 -0.46 4.53
N PHE A 30 2.77 -1.68 4.93
CA PHE A 30 1.59 -2.00 5.71
C PHE A 30 1.94 -2.17 7.20
N GLY A 31 1.54 -1.21 8.03
CA GLY A 31 1.76 -1.18 9.47
C GLY A 31 0.83 -2.11 10.23
N ILE A 32 1.38 -2.91 11.15
CA ILE A 32 0.63 -3.83 12.00
C ILE A 32 0.97 -3.51 13.45
N ILE A 33 -0.04 -3.19 14.26
CA ILE A 33 0.16 -3.00 15.70
C ILE A 33 0.68 -4.28 16.38
N SER A 34 1.58 -4.11 17.36
CA SER A 34 2.06 -5.22 18.18
C SER A 34 1.03 -5.58 19.24
N THR A 35 0.06 -6.42 18.88
CA THR A 35 -0.85 -7.08 19.84
C THR A 35 -0.22 -8.34 20.45
N GLU A 36 0.74 -8.93 19.75
CA GLU A 36 1.51 -10.11 20.15
C GLU A 36 2.95 -10.03 19.60
N SER A 37 3.70 -11.14 19.70
CA SER A 37 5.02 -11.25 19.09
C SER A 37 4.96 -11.08 17.56
N SER A 38 5.98 -10.43 16.99
CA SER A 38 6.07 -10.24 15.53
C SER A 38 6.06 -11.56 14.75
N GLN A 39 6.53 -12.67 15.36
CA GLN A 39 6.53 -13.98 14.73
C GLN A 39 5.10 -14.54 14.58
N ASN A 40 4.26 -14.43 15.62
CA ASN A 40 2.86 -14.83 15.54
C ASN A 40 2.08 -13.94 14.57
N LEU A 41 2.28 -12.63 14.66
CA LEU A 41 1.65 -11.68 13.76
C LEU A 41 2.04 -11.95 12.31
N LYS A 42 3.30 -12.27 12.04
CA LYS A 42 3.74 -12.62 10.69
C LYS A 42 2.96 -13.82 10.13
N GLN A 43 2.78 -14.88 10.92
CA GLN A 43 2.00 -16.04 10.47
C GLN A 43 0.54 -15.69 10.16
N LEU A 44 -0.05 -14.78 10.94
CA LEU A 44 -1.44 -14.33 10.74
C LEU A 44 -1.59 -13.42 9.52
N TRP A 45 -0.66 -12.49 9.32
CA TRP A 45 -0.77 -11.41 8.34
C TRP A 45 -0.17 -11.73 6.98
N ASP A 46 0.86 -12.60 6.90
CA ASP A 46 1.50 -12.95 5.63
C ASP A 46 0.51 -13.41 4.54
N PRO A 47 -0.49 -14.29 4.82
CA PRO A 47 -1.46 -14.68 3.81
C PRO A 47 -2.29 -13.51 3.27
N PHE A 48 -2.74 -12.62 4.17
CA PHE A 48 -3.51 -11.44 3.80
C PHE A 48 -2.70 -10.45 2.95
N LEU A 49 -1.44 -10.20 3.33
CA LEU A 49 -0.56 -9.30 2.58
C LEU A 49 -0.21 -9.89 1.21
N ALA A 50 0.01 -11.20 1.11
CA ALA A 50 0.26 -11.87 -0.17
C ALA A 50 -0.96 -11.77 -1.11
N ASP A 51 -2.18 -11.88 -0.58
CA ASP A 51 -3.38 -11.70 -1.39
C ASP A 51 -3.62 -10.23 -1.77
N MET A 52 -3.22 -9.28 -0.91
CA MET A 52 -3.20 -7.84 -1.26
C MET A 52 -2.20 -7.54 -2.38
N GLU A 53 -1.00 -8.12 -2.36
CA GLU A 53 -0.03 -7.99 -3.46
C GLU A 53 -0.63 -8.46 -4.79
N LYS A 54 -1.25 -9.65 -4.80
CA LYS A 54 -1.89 -10.21 -5.99
C LYS A 54 -3.06 -9.36 -6.50
N ALA A 55 -3.89 -8.86 -5.59
CA ALA A 55 -5.10 -8.12 -5.94
C ALA A 55 -4.79 -6.70 -6.45
N THR A 56 -3.74 -6.06 -5.93
CA THR A 56 -3.44 -4.66 -6.22
C THR A 56 -2.30 -4.46 -7.23
N GLY A 57 -1.42 -5.45 -7.38
CA GLY A 57 -0.20 -5.34 -8.19
C GLY A 57 0.93 -4.55 -7.52
N PHE A 58 0.74 -4.06 -6.28
CA PHE A 58 1.80 -3.44 -5.48
C PHE A 58 2.66 -4.50 -4.80
N LYS A 59 3.90 -4.13 -4.46
CA LYS A 59 4.71 -4.90 -3.52
C LYS A 59 4.33 -4.47 -2.10
N VAL A 60 3.85 -5.38 -1.26
CA VAL A 60 3.36 -5.06 0.09
C VAL A 60 4.37 -5.56 1.12
N LYS A 61 4.96 -4.64 1.87
CA LYS A 61 5.91 -4.94 2.95
C LYS A 61 5.25 -4.73 4.30
N ALA A 62 5.30 -5.75 5.15
CA ALA A 62 4.87 -5.62 6.53
C ALA A 62 5.83 -4.71 7.33
N PHE A 63 5.25 -3.77 8.06
CA PHE A 63 5.94 -2.95 9.05
C PHE A 63 5.41 -3.33 10.45
N PHE A 64 6.21 -4.08 11.19
CA PHE A 64 5.89 -4.45 12.57
C PHE A 64 6.55 -3.45 13.52
N ALA A 65 5.75 -2.55 14.10
CA ALA A 65 6.24 -1.65 15.14
C ALA A 65 6.33 -2.40 16.47
N SER A 66 7.24 -1.96 17.35
CA SER A 66 7.32 -2.47 18.73
C SER A 66 6.17 -1.99 19.62
N ASP A 67 5.51 -0.89 19.24
CA ASP A 67 4.37 -0.30 19.96
C ASP A 67 3.48 0.55 19.04
N TYR A 68 2.44 1.15 19.62
CA TYR A 68 1.51 2.05 18.91
C TYR A 68 2.20 3.32 18.38
N ALA A 69 3.13 3.89 19.15
CA ALA A 69 3.81 5.12 18.78
C ALA A 69 4.66 4.92 17.52
N GLY A 70 5.28 3.74 17.36
CA GLY A 70 6.03 3.37 16.17
C GLY A 70 5.19 3.37 14.89
N ILE A 71 3.92 2.93 14.95
CA ILE A 71 3.02 3.04 13.79
C ILE A 71 2.63 4.50 13.53
N ILE A 72 2.28 5.26 14.57
CA ILE A 72 1.85 6.66 14.45
C ILE A 72 2.97 7.52 13.84
N GLU A 73 4.19 7.44 14.37
CA GLU A 73 5.34 8.16 13.82
C GLU A 73 5.76 7.60 12.46
N GLY A 74 5.59 6.29 12.24
CA GLY A 74 5.79 5.65 10.94
C GLY A 74 4.91 6.27 9.85
N MET A 75 3.62 6.47 10.13
CA MET A 75 2.70 7.18 9.23
C MET A 75 3.14 8.64 9.05
N ARG A 76 3.41 9.35 10.15
CA ARG A 76 3.79 10.78 10.14
C ARG A 76 5.03 11.06 9.29
N PHE A 77 6.02 10.18 9.33
CA PHE A 77 7.26 10.29 8.55
C PHE A 77 7.25 9.52 7.23
N LYS A 78 6.06 9.10 6.76
CA LYS A 78 5.86 8.41 5.47
C LYS A 78 6.70 7.14 5.32
N LYS A 79 6.83 6.39 6.42
CA LYS A 79 7.43 5.05 6.47
C LYS A 79 6.37 3.95 6.49
N VAL A 80 5.13 4.31 6.79
CA VAL A 80 3.94 3.46 6.74
C VAL A 80 2.92 4.18 5.88
N ASP A 81 2.29 3.44 4.96
CA ASP A 81 1.34 3.97 3.99
C ASP A 81 -0.10 3.60 4.38
N LEU A 82 -0.30 2.36 4.83
CA LEU A 82 -1.56 1.87 5.41
C LEU A 82 -1.25 1.16 6.71
N CYS A 83 -2.18 1.12 7.66
CA CYS A 83 -2.00 0.31 8.86
C CYS A 83 -3.31 -0.27 9.39
N TRP A 84 -3.18 -1.40 10.09
CA TRP A 84 -4.17 -1.91 11.02
C TRP A 84 -3.80 -1.47 12.43
N ILE A 85 -4.69 -0.67 13.05
CA ILE A 85 -4.48 -0.05 14.36
C ILE A 85 -5.81 0.08 15.09
N GLY A 86 -5.79 0.02 16.43
CA GLY A 86 -6.97 0.27 17.25
C GLY A 86 -7.41 1.74 17.23
N ASN A 87 -8.67 1.98 17.62
CA ASN A 87 -9.32 3.30 17.52
C ASN A 87 -8.56 4.45 18.19
N LYS A 88 -7.96 4.22 19.36
CA LYS A 88 -7.16 5.26 20.05
C LYS A 88 -5.93 5.68 19.22
N GLY A 89 -5.27 4.74 18.56
CA GLY A 89 -4.15 5.03 17.68
C GLY A 89 -4.59 5.72 16.38
N ALA A 90 -5.74 5.33 15.84
CA ALA A 90 -6.32 5.97 14.66
C ALA A 90 -6.62 7.46 14.90
N ILE A 91 -7.17 7.84 16.06
CA ILE A 91 -7.37 9.26 16.44
C ILE A 91 -6.05 10.04 16.36
N GLN A 92 -4.97 9.48 16.91
CA GLN A 92 -3.66 10.14 16.86
C GLN A 92 -3.11 10.27 15.43
N ILE A 93 -3.35 9.28 14.57
CA ILE A 93 -2.94 9.32 13.16
C ILE A 93 -3.71 10.41 12.41
N VAL A 94 -5.02 10.53 12.63
CA VAL A 94 -5.85 11.59 12.04
C VAL A 94 -5.39 12.97 12.51
N ASP A 95 -5.16 13.13 13.81
CA ASP A 95 -4.81 14.43 14.40
C ASP A 95 -3.38 14.90 14.07
N ARG A 96 -2.45 13.96 13.80
CA ARG A 96 -0.99 14.27 13.80
C ARG A 96 -0.20 13.73 12.62
N ALA A 97 -0.78 12.85 11.81
CA ALA A 97 -0.08 12.15 10.73
C ALA A 97 -0.84 12.18 9.39
N ASP A 98 -1.81 13.09 9.24
CA ASP A 98 -2.62 13.29 8.02
C ASP A 98 -3.31 12.01 7.50
N GLY A 99 -3.58 11.04 8.38
CA GLY A 99 -4.22 9.79 8.00
C GLY A 99 -5.75 9.86 8.05
N SER A 100 -6.40 8.88 7.42
CA SER A 100 -7.86 8.73 7.43
C SER A 100 -8.26 7.27 7.62
N VAL A 101 -9.37 7.07 8.33
CA VAL A 101 -9.96 5.74 8.53
C VAL A 101 -10.88 5.43 7.35
N PHE A 102 -10.71 4.28 6.71
CA PHE A 102 -11.51 3.86 5.54
C PHE A 102 -12.13 2.46 5.67
N ALA A 103 -11.69 1.66 6.64
CA ALA A 103 -12.18 0.30 6.87
C ALA A 103 -12.15 -0.06 8.36
N LYS A 104 -12.99 -1.01 8.76
CA LYS A 104 -13.04 -1.61 10.10
C LYS A 104 -13.00 -3.14 9.95
N THR A 105 -12.22 -3.81 10.79
CA THR A 105 -12.25 -5.27 10.92
C THR A 105 -13.36 -5.68 11.88
N THR A 106 -14.16 -6.67 11.49
CA THR A 106 -15.17 -7.31 12.36
C THR A 106 -14.78 -8.77 12.58
N ALA A 107 -15.19 -9.33 13.72
CA ALA A 107 -15.02 -10.75 13.95
C ALA A 107 -15.93 -11.57 13.00
N PHE A 108 -15.63 -12.87 12.85
CA PHE A 108 -16.41 -13.75 11.97
C PHE A 108 -17.87 -13.88 12.41
N ASP A 109 -18.14 -13.78 13.71
CA ASP A 109 -19.49 -13.80 14.29
C ASP A 109 -20.24 -12.46 14.14
N GLY A 110 -19.64 -11.48 13.47
CA GLY A 110 -20.22 -10.15 13.26
C GLY A 110 -20.12 -9.23 14.46
N THR A 111 -19.47 -9.66 15.56
CA THR A 111 -19.21 -8.75 16.67
C THR A 111 -18.22 -7.68 16.28
N ASP A 112 -18.51 -6.45 16.71
CA ASP A 112 -17.62 -5.33 16.52
C ASP A 112 -16.44 -5.46 17.49
N GLY A 113 -15.24 -5.35 16.93
CA GLY A 113 -14.03 -5.13 17.72
C GLY A 113 -14.01 -3.72 18.33
N TYR A 114 -12.98 -3.49 19.15
CA TYR A 114 -12.77 -2.21 19.86
C TYR A 114 -12.29 -1.07 18.98
#